data_AF-T1CAJ1-F1
#
_entry.id   AF-T1CAJ1-F1
#
_cell.length_a   1.000
_cell.length_b   1.000
_cell.length_c   1.000
_cell.angle_alpha   90.00
_cell.angle_beta   90.00
_cell.angle_gamma   90.00
#
_symmetry.space_group_name_H-M   'P 1'
#
loop_
_entity.id
_entity.type
_entity.pdbx_description
1 polymer ?
#
loop_
_entity_poly.entity_id
_entity_poly.type
_entity_poly.pdbx_seq_one_letter_code
_entity_poly.pdbx_strand_id
1 'polypeptide(L)'
;APGTRPSPTILLDTISLNYHETLMVAAGDQAEAALEDTVAKHKGEYIALVEGSIPGDIDSGYCTIGGRSALDIAREVCGGAAATVAVGTCATFGGLPAAHPNPTRALSVADAVPGVRNLINMSACPANAENIAALVVYYLTIKHWPPLDQYRR
;
A
#
# COMPACT_ATOMS: atom_id res chain seq x y z
N ALA A 1 7.36 -20.10 -23.23
CA ALA A 1 6.15 -19.59 -23.91
C ALA A 1 6.02 -18.09 -23.60
N PRO A 2 5.75 -17.24 -24.59
CA PRO A 2 5.49 -15.83 -24.35
C PRO A 2 4.10 -15.71 -23.72
N GLY A 3 4.00 -15.28 -22.46
CA GLY A 3 2.68 -15.09 -21.82
C GLY A 3 2.57 -15.27 -20.30
N THR A 4 3.65 -15.53 -19.55
CA THR A 4 3.55 -15.81 -18.10
C THR A 4 4.20 -14.77 -17.19
N ARG A 5 4.56 -13.59 -17.70
CA ARG A 5 5.04 -12.48 -16.87
C ARG A 5 4.00 -11.35 -16.91
N PRO A 6 3.59 -10.77 -15.78
CA PRO A 6 2.80 -9.57 -15.75
C PRO A 6 3.60 -8.47 -16.46
N SER A 7 3.14 -8.14 -17.66
CA SER A 7 3.68 -7.05 -18.45
C SER A 7 3.15 -5.72 -17.91
N PRO A 8 3.79 -4.58 -18.25
CA PRO A 8 3.25 -3.24 -17.99
C PRO A 8 1.80 -3.05 -18.47
N THR A 9 1.36 -3.90 -19.41
CA THR A 9 -0.02 -4.02 -19.88
C THR A 9 -1.06 -4.15 -18.78
N ILE A 10 -0.73 -4.76 -17.61
CA ILE A 10 -1.68 -4.84 -16.49
C ILE A 10 -2.16 -3.44 -16.05
N LEU A 11 -1.25 -2.45 -16.07
CA LEU A 11 -1.53 -1.05 -15.72
C LEU A 11 -2.40 -0.34 -16.77
N LEU A 12 -2.30 -0.77 -18.03
CA LEU A 12 -2.97 -0.11 -19.15
C LEU A 12 -4.36 -0.71 -19.44
N ASP A 13 -4.50 -2.03 -19.28
CA ASP A 13 -5.68 -2.75 -19.77
C ASP A 13 -6.53 -3.37 -18.65
N THR A 14 -6.03 -3.44 -17.41
CA THR A 14 -6.66 -4.28 -16.36
C THR A 14 -6.96 -3.54 -15.06
N ILE A 15 -6.12 -2.58 -14.65
CA ILE A 15 -6.34 -1.81 -13.40
C ILE A 15 -6.31 -0.31 -13.66
N SER A 16 -7.10 0.42 -12.88
CA SER A 16 -6.97 1.88 -12.82
C SER A 16 -6.02 2.22 -11.67
N LEU A 17 -4.78 2.59 -12.00
CA LEU A 17 -3.81 3.06 -11.02
C LEU A 17 -4.04 4.56 -10.77
N ASN A 18 -4.98 4.87 -9.88
CA ASN A 18 -5.43 6.25 -9.67
C ASN A 18 -4.42 7.13 -8.95
N TYR A 19 -3.56 6.53 -8.12
CA TYR A 19 -2.52 7.23 -7.38
C TYR A 19 -1.30 6.34 -7.17
N HIS A 20 -0.14 6.82 -7.60
CA HIS A 20 1.16 6.19 -7.35
C HIS A 20 2.25 7.24 -7.60
N GLU A 21 2.77 7.87 -6.55
CA GLU A 21 3.70 9.00 -6.63
C GLU A 21 4.89 8.77 -7.58
N THR A 22 5.44 7.55 -7.62
CA THR A 22 6.58 7.20 -8.49
C THR A 22 6.26 7.11 -9.99
N LEU A 23 5.01 6.82 -10.36
CA LEU A 23 4.62 6.52 -11.75
C LEU A 23 3.62 7.51 -12.34
N MET A 24 2.89 8.23 -11.50
CA MET A 24 1.87 9.16 -11.97
C MET A 24 2.51 10.41 -12.61
N VAL A 25 1.86 10.93 -13.66
CA VAL A 25 2.31 12.14 -14.36
C VAL A 25 2.03 13.41 -13.54
N ALA A 26 0.96 13.39 -12.74
CA ALA A 26 0.57 14.51 -11.88
C ALA A 26 1.52 14.63 -10.67
N ALA A 27 1.81 15.86 -10.25
CA ALA A 27 2.67 16.15 -9.10
C ALA A 27 2.09 17.32 -8.28
N GLY A 28 2.53 17.45 -7.03
CA GLY A 28 2.02 18.49 -6.11
C GLY A 28 0.50 18.38 -5.94
N ASP A 29 -0.20 19.52 -5.96
CA ASP A 29 -1.64 19.61 -5.73
C ASP A 29 -2.47 18.69 -6.66
N GLN A 30 -1.99 18.43 -7.88
CA GLN A 30 -2.69 17.55 -8.83
C GLN A 30 -2.62 16.09 -8.39
N ALA A 31 -1.51 15.68 -7.76
CA ALA A 31 -1.39 14.34 -7.20
C ALA A 31 -2.25 14.19 -5.95
N GLU A 32 -2.21 15.18 -5.05
CA GLU A 32 -3.05 15.20 -3.85
C GLU A 32 -4.54 15.15 -4.20
N ALA A 33 -4.98 15.94 -5.18
CA ALA A 33 -6.36 15.91 -5.66
C ALA A 33 -6.77 14.53 -6.19
N ALA A 34 -5.87 13.80 -6.87
CA ALA A 34 -6.17 12.45 -7.36
C ALA A 34 -6.33 11.43 -6.22
N LEU A 35 -5.52 11.56 -5.15
CA LEU A 35 -5.66 10.77 -3.94
C LEU A 35 -7.00 11.05 -3.25
N GLU A 36 -7.27 12.33 -2.98
CA GLU A 36 -8.50 12.79 -2.31
C GLU A 36 -9.75 12.35 -3.08
N ASP A 37 -9.76 12.54 -4.41
CA ASP A 37 -10.86 12.10 -5.27
C ASP A 37 -11.06 10.59 -5.20
N THR A 38 -9.98 9.80 -5.19
CA THR A 38 -10.07 8.34 -5.12
C THR A 38 -10.65 7.90 -3.78
N VAL A 39 -10.13 8.43 -2.68
CA VAL A 39 -10.61 8.12 -1.32
C VAL A 39 -12.08 8.53 -1.16
N ALA A 40 -12.47 9.69 -1.67
CA ALA A 40 -13.83 10.20 -1.56
C ALA A 40 -14.83 9.44 -2.44
N LYS A 41 -14.51 9.19 -3.71
CA LYS A 41 -15.44 8.63 -4.71
C LYS A 41 -15.52 7.10 -4.69
N HIS A 42 -14.45 6.42 -4.27
CA HIS A 42 -14.35 4.95 -4.30
C HIS A 42 -14.20 4.32 -2.91
N LYS A 43 -14.64 5.02 -1.86
CA LYS A 43 -14.56 4.54 -0.48
C LYS A 43 -15.19 3.15 -0.34
N GLY A 44 -14.42 2.20 0.17
CA GLY A 44 -14.80 0.81 0.37
C GLY A 44 -14.66 -0.07 -0.87
N GLU A 45 -14.20 0.49 -2.00
CA GLU A 45 -14.08 -0.22 -3.29
C GLU A 45 -12.62 -0.36 -3.74
N TYR A 46 -11.76 0.61 -3.42
CA TYR A 46 -10.35 0.58 -3.85
C TYR A 46 -9.49 -0.34 -2.97
N ILE A 47 -8.38 -0.82 -3.54
CA ILE A 47 -7.34 -1.57 -2.84
C ILE A 47 -6.18 -0.60 -2.58
N ALA A 48 -5.75 -0.50 -1.33
CA ALA A 48 -4.57 0.29 -0.97
C ALA A 48 -3.33 -0.61 -0.95
N LEU A 49 -2.28 -0.23 -1.69
CA LEU A 49 -0.95 -0.82 -1.56
C LEU A 49 -0.09 0.12 -0.74
N VAL A 50 0.50 -0.38 0.34
CA VAL A 50 1.42 0.40 1.19
C VAL A 50 2.81 -0.20 1.06
N GLU A 51 3.75 0.60 0.55
CA GLU A 51 5.17 0.31 0.55
C GLU A 51 5.86 1.13 1.64
N GLY A 52 6.83 0.51 2.33
CA GLY A 52 7.59 1.19 3.38
C GLY A 52 6.91 1.16 4.76
N SER A 53 7.70 1.47 5.78
CA SER A 53 7.22 1.57 7.17
C SER A 53 6.67 2.97 7.44
N ILE A 54 5.73 3.10 8.37
CA ILE A 54 5.07 4.37 8.67
C ILE A 54 5.65 4.95 9.98
N PRO A 55 6.24 6.16 10.00
CA PRO A 55 6.67 6.78 11.24
C PRO A 55 5.49 6.97 12.20
N GLY A 56 5.63 6.50 13.44
CA GLY A 56 4.52 6.40 14.40
C GLY A 56 4.12 7.71 15.07
N ASP A 57 4.72 8.83 14.68
CA ASP A 57 4.48 10.14 15.26
C ASP A 57 4.09 11.15 14.20
N ILE A 58 2.83 11.59 14.31
CA ILE A 58 2.19 12.55 13.41
C ILE A 58 2.97 13.88 13.32
N ASP A 59 3.55 14.32 14.44
CA ASP A 59 4.21 15.62 14.57
C ASP A 59 5.73 15.54 14.36
N SER A 60 6.26 14.34 14.07
CA SER A 60 7.71 14.12 13.99
C SER A 60 8.37 14.70 12.74
N GLY A 61 7.60 14.92 11.67
CA GLY A 61 8.13 15.36 10.38
C GLY A 61 9.04 14.33 9.70
N TYR A 62 9.13 13.09 10.18
CA TYR A 62 10.02 12.07 9.58
C TYR A 62 9.57 11.61 8.18
N CYS A 63 8.27 11.66 7.90
CA CYS A 63 7.72 11.44 6.57
C CYS A 63 6.45 12.27 6.39
N THR A 64 6.52 13.24 5.49
CA THR A 64 5.42 14.15 5.15
C THR A 64 5.21 14.20 3.65
N ILE A 65 3.96 14.10 3.22
CA ILE A 65 3.51 14.17 1.82
C ILE A 65 2.46 15.27 1.75
N GLY A 66 2.63 16.24 0.84
CA GLY A 66 1.71 17.39 0.77
C GLY A 66 1.57 18.19 2.07
N GLY A 67 2.57 18.15 2.96
CA GLY A 67 2.50 18.79 4.29
C GLY A 67 1.72 18.00 5.35
N ARG A 68 1.22 16.81 5.02
CA ARG A 68 0.52 15.89 5.93
C ARG A 68 1.44 14.75 6.35
N SER A 69 1.26 14.22 7.56
CA SER A 69 2.06 13.08 8.01
C SER A 69 1.68 11.82 7.23
N ALA A 70 2.65 10.95 6.94
CA ALA A 70 2.38 9.64 6.34
C ALA A 70 1.44 8.78 7.20
N LEU A 71 1.45 8.98 8.53
CA LEU A 71 0.55 8.28 9.44
C LEU A 71 -0.92 8.70 9.24
N ASP A 72 -1.18 9.99 9.02
CA ASP A 72 -2.54 10.47 8.74
C ASP A 72 -3.05 9.97 7.41
N ILE A 73 -2.19 10.06 6.38
CA ILE A 73 -2.52 9.56 5.04
C ILE A 73 -2.79 8.05 5.09
N ALA A 74 -1.94 7.27 5.78
CA ALA A 74 -2.16 5.84 5.92
C ALA A 74 -3.49 5.51 6.59
N ARG A 75 -3.87 6.24 7.66
CA ARG A 75 -5.14 6.04 8.36
C ARG A 75 -6.35 6.39 7.50
N GLU A 76 -6.28 7.49 6.75
CA GLU A 76 -7.32 7.88 5.81
C GLU A 76 -7.48 6.84 4.69
N VAL A 77 -6.39 6.57 3.98
CA VAL A 77 -6.39 5.72 2.78
C VAL A 77 -6.70 4.27 3.15
N CYS A 78 -6.03 3.68 4.13
CA CYS A 78 -6.27 2.28 4.51
C CYS A 78 -7.61 2.11 5.25
N GLY A 79 -8.06 3.14 5.99
CA GLY A 79 -9.36 3.12 6.67
C GLY A 79 -10.54 3.18 5.70
N GLY A 80 -10.35 3.78 4.52
CA GLY A 80 -11.34 3.81 3.44
C GLY A 80 -11.25 2.66 2.44
N ALA A 81 -10.23 1.80 2.50
CA ALA A 81 -10.00 0.77 1.49
C ALA A 81 -10.91 -0.47 1.68
N ALA A 82 -11.21 -1.16 0.57
CA ALA A 82 -11.82 -2.49 0.59
C ALA A 82 -10.85 -3.55 1.17
N ALA A 83 -9.56 -3.36 0.90
CA ALA A 83 -8.46 -4.17 1.40
C ALA A 83 -7.15 -3.37 1.36
N THR A 84 -6.19 -3.80 2.17
CA THR A 84 -4.85 -3.21 2.21
C THR A 84 -3.81 -4.30 1.99
N VAL A 85 -2.89 -4.05 1.07
CA VAL A 85 -1.73 -4.91 0.81
C VAL A 85 -0.49 -4.22 1.35
N ALA A 86 0.09 -4.78 2.41
CA ALA A 86 1.38 -4.35 2.93
C ALA A 86 2.48 -4.98 2.08
N VAL A 87 3.14 -4.18 1.25
CA VAL A 87 4.17 -4.64 0.32
C VAL A 87 5.55 -4.48 0.95
N GLY A 88 6.25 -5.60 1.10
CA GLY A 88 7.59 -5.65 1.66
C GLY A 88 7.64 -5.72 3.19
N THR A 89 8.80 -6.08 3.72
CA THR A 89 9.03 -6.29 5.15
C THR A 89 8.84 -5.01 5.95
N CYS A 90 9.13 -3.84 5.37
CA CYS A 90 8.92 -2.55 6.02
C CYS A 90 7.44 -2.27 6.31
N ALA A 91 6.55 -2.44 5.33
CA ALA A 91 5.12 -2.27 5.54
C ALA A 91 4.53 -3.38 6.41
N THR A 92 5.04 -4.61 6.27
CA THR A 92 4.51 -5.78 6.97
C THR A 92 4.87 -5.80 8.46
N PHE A 93 6.11 -5.45 8.82
CA PHE A 93 6.66 -5.64 10.17
C PHE A 93 7.53 -4.47 10.65
N GLY A 94 7.49 -3.31 9.99
CA GLY A 94 8.35 -2.16 10.27
C GLY A 94 9.74 -2.24 9.61
N GLY A 95 10.28 -3.44 9.41
CA GLY A 95 11.51 -3.68 8.63
C GLY A 95 12.75 -2.99 9.17
N LEU A 96 13.65 -2.59 8.27
CA LEU A 96 14.92 -1.94 8.64
C LEU A 96 14.71 -0.66 9.46
N PRO A 97 13.76 0.24 9.14
CA PRO A 97 13.50 1.44 9.94
C PRO A 97 13.07 1.15 11.39
N ALA A 98 12.41 0.02 11.64
CA ALA A 98 11.98 -0.38 12.98
C ALA A 98 13.06 -1.16 13.77
N ALA A 99 14.20 -1.49 13.14
CA ALA A 99 15.32 -2.11 13.83
C ALA A 99 15.88 -1.18 14.92
N HIS A 100 16.48 -1.75 15.96
CA HIS A 100 17.08 -0.98 17.05
C HIS A 100 18.07 0.07 16.50
N PRO A 101 18.00 1.35 16.92
CA PRO A 101 17.21 1.88 18.04
C PRO A 101 15.82 2.43 17.69
N ASN A 102 15.34 2.24 16.45
CA ASN A 102 14.07 2.75 15.92
C ASN A 102 13.84 4.26 16.21
N PRO A 103 14.71 5.14 15.69
CA PRO A 103 14.66 6.57 15.99
C PRO A 103 13.38 7.26 15.48
N THR A 104 12.79 6.73 14.40
CA THR A 104 11.58 7.28 13.78
C THR A 104 10.28 6.70 14.34
N ARG A 105 10.38 5.75 15.29
CA ARG A 105 9.25 4.96 15.79
C ARG A 105 8.45 4.33 14.65
N ALA A 106 9.15 3.79 13.65
CA ALA A 106 8.59 3.15 12.48
C ALA A 106 7.65 2.00 12.87
N LEU A 107 6.48 1.97 12.23
CA LEU A 107 5.39 1.04 12.45
C LEU A 107 5.12 0.21 11.19
N SER A 108 4.57 -0.99 11.40
CA SER A 108 3.90 -1.74 10.33
C SER A 108 2.56 -1.08 9.98
N VAL A 109 1.96 -1.49 8.86
CA VAL A 109 0.59 -1.07 8.49
C VAL A 109 -0.42 -1.46 9.57
N ALA A 110 -0.27 -2.66 10.16
CA ALA A 110 -1.18 -3.14 11.20
C ALA A 110 -1.12 -2.28 12.48
N ASP A 111 0.06 -1.78 12.83
CA ASP A 111 0.25 -0.95 14.02
C ASP A 111 -0.13 0.52 13.76
N ALA A 112 0.14 1.03 12.55
CA ALA A 112 -0.21 2.39 12.16
C ALA A 112 -1.73 2.60 11.98
N VAL A 113 -2.42 1.56 11.48
CA VAL A 113 -3.87 1.55 11.23
C VAL A 113 -4.53 0.36 11.95
N PRO A 114 -4.74 0.45 13.28
CA PRO A 114 -5.36 -0.61 14.05
C PRO A 114 -6.75 -0.96 13.51
N GLY A 115 -7.03 -2.25 13.31
CA GLY A 115 -8.32 -2.71 12.79
C GLY A 115 -8.49 -2.55 11.27
N VAL A 116 -7.42 -2.28 10.52
CA VAL A 116 -7.43 -2.23 9.06
C VAL A 116 -8.09 -3.48 8.46
N ARG A 117 -9.01 -3.26 7.53
CA ARG A 117 -9.83 -4.31 6.92
C ARG A 117 -9.03 -5.07 5.87
N ASN A 118 -9.19 -6.40 5.84
CA ASN A 118 -8.59 -7.29 4.83
C ASN A 118 -7.11 -6.94 4.56
N LEU A 119 -6.27 -7.11 5.58
CA LEU A 119 -4.82 -6.89 5.47
C LEU A 119 -4.14 -8.12 4.87
N ILE A 120 -3.45 -7.95 3.73
CA ILE A 120 -2.61 -8.96 3.09
C ILE A 120 -1.15 -8.52 3.25
N ASN A 121 -0.31 -9.42 3.76
CA ASN A 121 1.09 -9.16 4.05
C ASN A 121 1.98 -9.84 3.01
N MET A 122 2.63 -9.05 2.16
CA MET A 122 3.61 -9.52 1.17
C MET A 122 5.04 -9.23 1.64
N SER A 123 5.48 -9.89 2.71
CA SER A 123 6.81 -9.65 3.30
C SER A 123 7.95 -10.05 2.36
N ALA A 124 8.85 -9.12 2.05
CA ALA A 124 10.08 -9.32 1.28
C ALA A 124 10.92 -8.02 1.27
N CYS A 125 12.20 -8.07 0.90
CA CYS A 125 13.08 -6.89 0.93
C CYS A 125 14.12 -6.92 -0.22
N PRO A 126 13.76 -6.50 -1.45
CA PRO A 126 12.46 -5.98 -1.87
C PRO A 126 11.46 -7.08 -2.25
N ALA A 127 10.19 -6.71 -2.39
CA ALA A 127 9.13 -7.61 -2.87
C ALA A 127 9.31 -7.97 -4.35
N ASN A 128 9.04 -9.23 -4.68
CA ASN A 128 9.06 -9.68 -6.07
C ASN A 128 7.84 -9.09 -6.80
N ALA A 129 8.10 -8.29 -7.85
CA ALA A 129 7.07 -7.62 -8.63
C ALA A 129 6.05 -8.59 -9.26
N GLU A 130 6.50 -9.79 -9.66
CA GLU A 130 5.64 -10.84 -10.22
C GLU A 130 4.63 -11.32 -9.17
N ASN A 131 5.02 -11.43 -7.90
CA ASN A 131 4.13 -11.85 -6.83
C ASN A 131 3.06 -10.77 -6.56
N ILE A 132 3.44 -9.49 -6.57
CA ILE A 132 2.51 -8.37 -6.38
C ILE A 132 1.46 -8.39 -7.50
N ALA A 133 1.92 -8.48 -8.74
CA ALA A 133 1.02 -8.53 -9.88
C ALA A 133 0.16 -9.80 -9.90
N ALA A 134 0.71 -10.96 -9.54
CA ALA A 134 -0.04 -12.20 -9.42
C ALA A 134 -1.15 -12.11 -8.37
N LEU A 135 -0.91 -11.46 -7.22
CA LEU A 135 -1.93 -11.21 -6.20
C LEU A 135 -3.08 -10.36 -6.75
N VAL A 136 -2.74 -9.28 -7.46
CA VAL A 136 -3.75 -8.40 -8.08
C VAL A 136 -4.56 -9.15 -9.13
N VAL A 137 -3.90 -9.89 -10.03
CA VAL A 137 -4.57 -10.72 -11.06
C VAL A 137 -5.45 -11.79 -10.41
N TYR A 138 -4.98 -12.43 -9.35
CA TYR A 138 -5.76 -13.42 -8.61
C TYR A 138 -7.05 -12.81 -8.09
N TYR A 139 -6.96 -11.69 -7.36
CA TYR A 139 -8.15 -11.01 -6.83
C TYR A 139 -9.11 -10.59 -7.96
N LEU A 140 -8.59 -10.08 -9.07
CA LEU A 140 -9.42 -9.66 -10.20
C LEU A 140 -10.13 -10.81 -10.89
N THR A 141 -9.48 -11.97 -10.99
CA THR A 141 -10.03 -13.17 -11.65
C THR A 141 -11.02 -13.91 -10.76
N ILE A 142 -10.66 -14.05 -9.49
CA ILE A 142 -11.30 -14.95 -8.54
C ILE A 142 -12.32 -14.21 -7.65
N LYS A 143 -12.20 -12.88 -7.56
CA LYS A 143 -13.03 -11.98 -6.73
C LYS A 143 -12.99 -12.31 -5.23
N HIS A 144 -11.98 -13.04 -4.79
CA HIS A 144 -11.64 -13.26 -3.39
C HIS A 144 -10.12 -13.24 -3.20
N TRP A 145 -9.68 -12.98 -1.97
CA TRP A 145 -8.26 -13.05 -1.60
C TRP A 145 -7.79 -14.52 -1.53
N PRO A 146 -6.51 -14.81 -1.79
CA PRO A 146 -5.97 -16.13 -1.55
C PRO A 146 -6.06 -16.47 -0.05
N PRO A 147 -6.13 -17.75 0.33
CA PRO A 147 -6.06 -18.16 1.72
C PRO A 147 -4.76 -17.65 2.36
N LEU A 148 -4.88 -16.99 3.50
CA LEU A 148 -3.73 -16.41 4.20
C LEU A 148 -3.33 -17.27 5.41
N ASP A 149 -2.05 -17.25 5.75
CA ASP A 149 -1.55 -17.87 6.98
C ASP A 149 -1.82 -17.00 8.24
N GLN A 150 -1.34 -17.46 9.40
CA GLN A 150 -1.50 -16.76 10.68
C GLN A 150 -0.86 -15.35 10.71
N TYR A 151 0.09 -15.08 9.82
CA TYR A 151 0.75 -13.78 9.65
C TYR A 151 0.11 -12.96 8.52
N ARG A 152 -1.01 -13.43 7.96
CA ARG A 152 -1.75 -12.81 6.86
C ARG A 152 -0.99 -12.81 5.52
N ARG A 153 -0.12 -13.79 5.30
CA ARG A 153 0.64 -13.96 4.04
C ARG A 153 -0.04 -14.92 3.08
#